data_AF-A0A0R2FTL8-F1
#
_entry.id   AF-A0A0R2FTL8-F1
#
_cell.length_a   1.000
_cell.length_b   1.000
_cell.length_c   1.000
_cell.angle_alpha   90.00
_cell.angle_beta   90.00
_cell.angle_gamma   90.00
#
_symmetry.space_group_name_H-M   'P 1'
#
loop_
_entity.id
_entity.type
_entity.pdbx_description
1 polymer ?
#
loop_
_entity_poly.entity_id
_entity_poly.type
_entity_poly.pdbx_seq_one_letter_code
_entity_poly.pdbx_strand_id
1 'polypeptide(L)'
;MIVNGKLLRQRREQLGVSQGQLAEGICHQSLVSRLEKSNHITSMTILQNICARLQINVSTVVTLKDQEHMPLNVIRELINSNELLRADAYLQSKRFKRQLPEFALPEYHLLKGKIALGLERFAEAMQHLQLALGDVGHHQHQLLIEIFTEMGATWLLQKEIVNATECLERAKAIIRSLSDAQVETMKVVIAHTYRRQAELYVSVGNAKKSLHRIKEAMALLPADNVFHEMLALQQLRFQCAEILKSDDDKKEALVLAYAAAKFSKDQRLNDIVKNYQDVLWKQKI
;
A
#
# COMPACT_ATOMS: atom_id res chain seq x y z
N MET A 1 -18.43 0.48 -14.08
CA MET A 1 -17.15 -0.26 -14.11
C MET A 1 -17.40 -1.67 -14.61
N ILE A 2 -16.55 -2.17 -15.52
CA ILE A 2 -16.65 -3.55 -16.01
C ILE A 2 -15.90 -4.49 -15.07
N VAL A 3 -16.58 -5.55 -14.62
CA VAL A 3 -16.07 -6.55 -13.68
C VAL A 3 -16.25 -7.95 -14.26
N ASN A 4 -15.37 -8.87 -13.89
CA ASN A 4 -15.45 -10.26 -14.29
C ASN A 4 -16.46 -10.97 -13.39
N GLY A 5 -17.74 -10.85 -13.73
CA GLY A 5 -18.86 -11.46 -13.00
C GLY A 5 -18.75 -12.99 -12.93
N LYS A 6 -18.13 -13.61 -13.94
CA LYS A 6 -17.87 -15.06 -13.95
C LYS A 6 -16.85 -15.46 -12.87
N LEU A 7 -15.78 -14.69 -12.69
CA LEU A 7 -14.79 -14.94 -11.65
C LEU A 7 -15.41 -14.82 -10.25
N LEU A 8 -16.22 -13.78 -10.03
CA LEU A 8 -16.97 -13.61 -8.77
C LEU A 8 -17.87 -14.80 -8.48
N ARG A 9 -18.63 -15.25 -9.49
CA ARG A 9 -19.52 -16.40 -9.38
C ARG A 9 -18.75 -17.68 -9.05
N GLN A 10 -17.67 -17.95 -9.77
CA GLN A 10 -16.82 -19.12 -9.52
C GLN A 10 -16.27 -19.12 -8.10
N ARG A 11 -15.76 -17.97 -7.63
CA ARG A 11 -15.22 -17.86 -6.27
C ARG A 11 -16.30 -18.05 -5.21
N ARG A 12 -17.49 -17.48 -5.43
CA ARG A 12 -18.64 -17.67 -4.54
C ARG A 12 -19.04 -19.14 -4.45
N GLU A 13 -19.12 -19.84 -5.58
CA GLU A 13 -19.47 -21.26 -5.66
C GLU A 13 -18.40 -22.13 -4.98
N GLN A 14 -17.12 -21.82 -5.12
CA GLN A 14 -16.02 -22.50 -4.40
C GLN A 14 -16.11 -22.36 -2.88
N LEU A 15 -16.61 -21.22 -2.39
CA LEU A 15 -16.81 -20.97 -0.96
C LEU A 15 -18.15 -21.52 -0.44
N GLY A 16 -19.00 -22.08 -1.30
CA GLY A 16 -20.30 -22.63 -0.91
C GLY A 16 -21.33 -21.58 -0.47
N VAL A 17 -21.14 -20.31 -0.84
CA VAL A 17 -21.98 -19.20 -0.37
C VAL A 17 -23.11 -18.91 -1.36
N SER A 18 -24.34 -18.69 -0.89
CA SER A 18 -25.45 -18.26 -1.77
C SER A 18 -25.34 -16.78 -2.15
N GLN A 19 -26.03 -16.36 -3.22
CA GLN A 19 -26.07 -14.94 -3.59
C GLN A 19 -26.67 -14.05 -2.47
N GLY A 20 -27.64 -14.58 -1.71
CA GLY A 20 -28.25 -13.87 -0.58
C GLY A 20 -27.25 -13.63 0.56
N GLN A 21 -26.52 -14.68 0.96
CA GLN A 21 -25.47 -14.59 1.98
C GLN A 21 -24.31 -13.68 1.53
N LEU A 22 -23.95 -13.69 0.24
CA LEU A 22 -22.95 -12.77 -0.28
C LEU A 22 -23.44 -11.31 -0.24
N ALA A 23 -24.74 -11.07 -0.43
CA ALA A 23 -25.32 -9.74 -0.45
C ALA A 23 -25.59 -9.16 0.95
N GLU A 24 -25.78 -10.01 1.96
CA GLU A 24 -26.21 -9.64 3.31
C GLU A 24 -25.36 -8.52 3.94
N GLY A 25 -26.00 -7.41 4.35
CA GLY A 25 -25.30 -6.25 4.92
C GLY A 25 -24.41 -5.46 3.95
N ILE A 26 -24.41 -5.79 2.65
CA ILE A 26 -23.64 -5.09 1.60
C ILE A 26 -24.59 -4.47 0.57
N CYS A 27 -25.49 -5.27 0.00
CA CYS A 27 -26.41 -4.84 -1.06
C CYS A 27 -27.62 -5.78 -1.16
N HIS A 28 -28.53 -5.52 -2.10
CA HIS A 28 -29.62 -6.44 -2.38
C HIS A 28 -29.15 -7.64 -3.21
N GLN A 29 -29.68 -8.85 -2.97
CA GLN A 29 -29.32 -10.09 -3.69
C GLN A 29 -29.41 -9.93 -5.21
N SER A 30 -30.41 -9.19 -5.71
CA SER A 30 -30.59 -8.93 -7.14
C SER A 30 -29.41 -8.17 -7.77
N LEU A 31 -28.69 -7.37 -6.98
CA LEU A 31 -27.48 -6.67 -7.43
C LEU A 31 -26.32 -7.66 -7.63
N VAL A 32 -26.14 -8.64 -6.74
CA VAL A 32 -25.15 -9.73 -6.89
C VAL A 32 -25.47 -10.57 -8.12
N SER A 33 -26.75 -10.94 -8.31
CA SER A 33 -27.18 -11.69 -9.49
C SER A 33 -26.90 -10.92 -10.79
N ARG A 34 -27.16 -9.60 -10.79
CA ARG A 34 -26.84 -8.73 -11.92
C ARG A 34 -25.33 -8.64 -12.13
N LEU A 35 -24.56 -8.44 -11.07
CA LEU A 35 -23.09 -8.36 -11.09
C LEU A 35 -22.46 -9.59 -11.76
N GLU A 36 -22.90 -10.78 -11.37
CA GLU A 36 -22.41 -12.06 -11.92
C GLU A 36 -22.78 -12.26 -13.40
N LYS A 37 -23.84 -11.61 -13.90
CA LYS A 37 -24.36 -11.77 -15.27
C LYS A 37 -23.92 -10.66 -16.23
N SER A 38 -24.05 -9.40 -15.79
CA SER A 38 -23.89 -8.22 -16.64
C SER A 38 -22.47 -7.68 -16.66
N ASN A 39 -21.54 -8.28 -15.90
CA ASN A 39 -20.15 -7.84 -15.80
C ASN A 39 -20.03 -6.33 -15.50
N HIS A 40 -20.97 -5.76 -14.75
CA HIS A 40 -21.00 -4.32 -14.52
C HIS A 40 -21.45 -3.99 -13.10
N ILE A 41 -20.75 -3.05 -12.48
CA ILE A 41 -21.13 -2.47 -11.19
C ILE A 41 -20.94 -0.95 -11.21
N THR A 42 -21.83 -0.26 -10.50
CA THR A 42 -21.83 1.21 -10.38
C THR A 42 -21.17 1.70 -9.09
N SER A 43 -21.09 0.87 -8.05
CA SER A 43 -20.49 1.23 -6.76
C SER A 43 -19.24 0.43 -6.47
N MET A 44 -18.12 1.14 -6.30
CA MET A 44 -16.84 0.56 -5.90
C MET A 44 -16.86 0.07 -4.45
N THR A 45 -17.54 0.76 -3.55
CA THR A 45 -17.72 0.33 -2.16
C THR A 45 -18.42 -1.03 -2.08
N ILE A 46 -19.46 -1.23 -2.89
CA ILE A 46 -20.14 -2.53 -2.97
C ILE A 46 -19.19 -3.61 -3.53
N LEU A 47 -18.40 -3.27 -4.56
CA LEU A 47 -17.43 -4.20 -5.14
C LEU A 47 -16.36 -4.61 -4.12
N GLN A 48 -15.78 -3.66 -3.39
CA GLN A 48 -14.79 -3.91 -2.34
C GLN A 48 -15.34 -4.84 -1.26
N ASN A 49 -16.55 -4.57 -0.77
CA ASN A 49 -17.17 -5.39 0.27
C ASN A 49 -17.49 -6.82 -0.22
N ILE A 50 -17.95 -6.96 -1.47
CA ILE A 50 -18.16 -8.28 -2.09
C ILE A 50 -16.83 -9.01 -2.25
N CYS A 51 -15.80 -8.35 -2.77
CA CYS A 51 -14.48 -8.92 -2.97
C CYS A 51 -13.82 -9.33 -1.64
N ALA A 52 -13.96 -8.50 -0.60
CA ALA A 52 -13.51 -8.81 0.75
C ALA A 52 -14.18 -10.08 1.30
N ARG A 53 -15.52 -10.20 1.16
CA ARG A 53 -16.26 -11.39 1.58
C ARG A 53 -15.88 -12.64 0.79
N LEU A 54 -15.54 -12.48 -0.49
CA LEU A 54 -15.05 -13.56 -1.35
C LEU A 54 -13.54 -13.83 -1.22
N GLN A 55 -12.84 -13.05 -0.37
CA GLN A 55 -11.40 -13.12 -0.17
C GLN A 55 -10.61 -13.06 -1.48
N ILE A 56 -10.99 -12.13 -2.35
CA ILE A 56 -10.31 -11.85 -3.61
C ILE A 56 -10.01 -10.37 -3.70
N ASN A 57 -8.92 -10.02 -4.38
CA ASN A 57 -8.56 -8.63 -4.58
C ASN A 57 -9.46 -8.03 -5.66
N VAL A 58 -9.95 -6.80 -5.46
CA VAL A 58 -10.74 -6.10 -6.47
C VAL A 58 -9.97 -5.97 -7.79
N SER A 59 -8.65 -5.81 -7.73
CA SER A 59 -7.76 -5.75 -8.91
C SER A 59 -7.89 -6.96 -9.83
N THR A 60 -8.18 -8.15 -9.27
CA THR A 60 -8.32 -9.40 -10.05
C THR A 60 -9.66 -9.54 -10.75
N VAL A 61 -10.68 -8.81 -10.28
CA VAL A 61 -12.05 -8.91 -10.77
C VAL A 61 -12.32 -7.84 -11.82
N VAL A 62 -11.76 -6.65 -11.67
CA VAL A 62 -11.98 -5.57 -12.64
C VAL A 62 -11.37 -5.97 -14.00
N THR A 63 -12.22 -6.02 -15.04
CA THR A 63 -11.78 -6.47 -16.37
C THR A 63 -11.13 -5.31 -17.12
N LEU A 64 -9.88 -5.52 -17.56
CA LEU A 64 -9.00 -4.60 -18.30
C LEU A 64 -9.57 -4.00 -19.60
N LYS A 65 -10.82 -4.29 -19.98
CA LYS A 65 -11.39 -3.85 -21.28
C LYS A 65 -11.81 -2.38 -21.32
N ASP A 66 -12.02 -1.75 -20.17
CA ASP A 66 -12.12 -0.28 -20.06
C ASP A 66 -10.98 0.24 -19.20
N GLN A 67 -9.81 0.43 -19.80
CA GLN A 67 -8.72 1.23 -19.20
C GLN A 67 -9.13 2.70 -19.01
N GLU A 68 -10.28 3.11 -19.55
CA GLU A 68 -10.72 4.49 -19.68
C GLU A 68 -11.38 5.06 -18.42
N HIS A 69 -11.85 4.23 -17.48
CA HIS A 69 -12.63 4.66 -16.30
C HIS A 69 -12.30 3.90 -15.01
N MET A 70 -11.02 3.78 -14.66
CA MET A 70 -10.62 3.21 -13.37
C MET A 70 -10.63 4.29 -12.27
N PRO A 71 -11.42 4.17 -11.20
CA PRO A 71 -11.34 5.15 -10.11
C PRO A 71 -9.98 5.07 -9.39
N LEU A 72 -9.49 6.21 -8.90
CA LEU A 72 -8.14 6.34 -8.30
C LEU A 72 -7.91 5.38 -7.13
N ASN A 73 -8.96 5.02 -6.39
CA ASN A 73 -8.86 4.05 -5.30
C ASN A 73 -8.48 2.63 -5.77
N VAL A 74 -8.93 2.18 -6.95
CA VAL A 74 -8.49 0.91 -7.54
C VAL A 74 -6.99 0.97 -7.86
N ILE A 75 -6.54 2.11 -8.37
CA ILE A 75 -5.12 2.32 -8.70
C ILE A 75 -4.27 2.31 -7.43
N ARG A 76 -4.78 2.91 -6.35
CA ARG A 76 -4.17 2.85 -5.02
C ARG A 76 -4.09 1.41 -4.49
N GLU A 77 -5.14 0.60 -4.66
CA GLU A 77 -5.10 -0.82 -4.30
C GLU A 77 -4.07 -1.62 -5.10
N LEU A 78 -3.94 -1.35 -6.41
CA LEU A 78 -2.90 -1.94 -7.25
C LEU A 78 -1.50 -1.58 -6.75
N ILE A 79 -1.26 -0.32 -6.39
CA ILE A 79 0.01 0.13 -5.83
C ILE A 79 0.29 -0.57 -4.49
N ASN A 80 -0.69 -0.64 -3.59
CA ASN A 80 -0.56 -1.32 -2.30
C ASN A 80 -0.30 -2.83 -2.45
N SER A 81 -0.78 -3.43 -3.52
CA SER A 81 -0.54 -4.84 -3.89
C SER A 81 0.74 -5.04 -4.71
N ASN A 82 1.57 -4.00 -4.82
CA ASN A 82 2.81 -3.97 -5.61
C ASN A 82 2.63 -4.35 -7.10
N GLU A 83 1.46 -4.04 -7.68
CA GLU A 83 1.14 -4.25 -9.09
C GLU A 83 1.44 -2.99 -9.94
N LEU A 84 2.65 -2.43 -9.77
CA LEU A 84 3.02 -1.10 -10.28
C LEU A 84 2.91 -0.97 -11.80
N LEU A 85 3.31 -1.98 -12.57
CA LEU A 85 3.23 -1.95 -14.03
C LEU A 85 1.78 -1.89 -14.52
N ARG A 86 0.86 -2.56 -13.82
CA ARG A 86 -0.57 -2.49 -14.16
C ARG A 86 -1.13 -1.12 -13.80
N ALA A 87 -0.76 -0.59 -12.63
CA ALA A 87 -1.14 0.75 -12.21
C ALA A 87 -0.63 1.84 -13.18
N ASP A 88 0.62 1.74 -13.66
CA ASP A 88 1.21 2.64 -14.66
C ASP A 88 0.40 2.60 -15.96
N ALA A 89 0.09 1.39 -16.47
CA ALA A 89 -0.69 1.24 -17.70
C ALA A 89 -2.06 1.95 -17.65
N TYR A 90 -2.73 1.96 -16.50
CA TYR A 90 -4.00 2.69 -16.33
C TYR A 90 -3.81 4.22 -16.37
N LEU A 91 -2.80 4.75 -15.69
CA LEU A 91 -2.53 6.19 -15.61
C LEU A 91 -1.85 6.77 -16.87
N GLN A 92 -1.37 5.93 -17.80
CA GLN A 92 -0.81 6.35 -19.08
C GLN A 92 -1.88 6.70 -20.13
N SER A 93 -3.16 6.37 -19.90
CA SER A 93 -4.21 6.66 -20.87
C SER A 93 -4.49 8.18 -20.97
N LYS A 94 -4.24 8.77 -22.16
CA LYS A 94 -4.31 10.23 -22.38
C LYS A 94 -5.68 10.87 -22.05
N ARG A 95 -6.74 10.07 -22.01
CA ARG A 95 -8.11 10.52 -21.72
C ARG A 95 -8.42 10.55 -20.22
N PHE A 96 -7.68 9.80 -19.40
CA PHE A 96 -7.89 9.68 -17.97
C PHE A 96 -7.81 11.01 -17.24
N LYS A 97 -6.70 11.75 -17.43
CA LYS A 97 -6.50 13.06 -16.79
C LYS A 97 -7.58 14.07 -17.20
N ARG A 98 -8.06 14.03 -18.45
CA ARG A 98 -9.05 14.98 -18.98
C ARG A 98 -10.43 14.84 -18.33
N GLN A 99 -10.75 13.68 -17.77
CA GLN A 99 -12.04 13.39 -17.15
C GLN A 99 -12.01 13.51 -15.62
N LEU A 100 -10.82 13.68 -15.03
CA LEU A 100 -10.69 13.84 -13.59
C LEU A 100 -11.13 15.25 -13.18
N PRO A 101 -11.93 15.37 -12.11
CA PRO A 101 -12.23 16.67 -11.54
C PRO A 101 -10.97 17.27 -10.90
N GLU A 102 -10.90 18.60 -10.84
CA GLU A 102 -9.73 19.34 -10.37
C GLU A 102 -9.29 18.92 -8.95
N PHE A 103 -10.25 18.70 -8.05
CA PHE A 103 -9.99 18.26 -6.67
C PHE A 103 -9.30 16.89 -6.57
N ALA A 104 -9.35 16.07 -7.63
CA ALA A 104 -8.73 14.74 -7.70
C ALA A 104 -7.33 14.77 -8.33
N LEU A 105 -6.90 15.90 -8.90
CA LEU A 105 -5.58 16.05 -9.51
C LEU A 105 -4.42 15.84 -8.53
N PRO A 106 -4.47 16.32 -7.26
CA PRO A 106 -3.40 16.05 -6.29
C PRO A 106 -3.23 14.56 -6.02
N GLU A 107 -4.34 13.84 -5.84
CA GLU A 107 -4.31 12.39 -5.63
C GLU A 107 -3.76 11.66 -6.87
N TYR A 108 -4.23 12.03 -8.07
CA TYR A 108 -3.71 11.47 -9.32
C TYR A 108 -2.19 11.64 -9.43
N HIS A 109 -1.68 12.83 -9.14
CA HIS A 109 -0.26 13.13 -9.19
C HIS A 109 0.53 12.40 -8.10
N LEU A 110 -0.02 12.26 -6.89
CA LEU A 110 0.56 11.43 -5.83
C LEU A 110 0.68 9.95 -6.27
N LEU A 111 -0.36 9.38 -6.87
CA LEU A 111 -0.32 7.98 -7.32
C LEU A 111 0.70 7.77 -8.45
N LYS A 112 0.80 8.72 -9.41
CA LYS A 112 1.88 8.70 -10.41
C LYS A 112 3.26 8.79 -9.77
N GLY A 113 3.43 9.66 -8.77
CA GLY A 113 4.67 9.78 -8.00
C GLY A 113 5.07 8.45 -7.34
N LYS A 114 4.12 7.77 -6.69
CA LYS A 114 4.32 6.45 -6.07
C LYS A 114 4.73 5.37 -7.07
N ILE A 115 4.06 5.31 -8.22
CA ILE A 115 4.37 4.35 -9.28
C ILE A 115 5.78 4.61 -9.84
N ALA A 116 6.08 5.86 -10.20
CA ALA A 116 7.39 6.24 -10.72
C ALA A 116 8.50 5.92 -9.71
N LEU A 117 8.28 6.19 -8.42
CA LEU A 117 9.22 5.86 -7.35
C LEU A 117 9.49 4.35 -7.28
N GLY A 118 8.44 3.53 -7.27
CA GLY A 118 8.57 2.08 -7.23
C GLY A 118 9.13 1.45 -8.51
N LEU A 119 9.11 2.18 -9.63
CA LEU A 119 9.77 1.82 -10.88
C LEU A 119 11.15 2.49 -11.04
N GLU A 120 11.68 3.08 -9.97
CA GLU A 120 13.00 3.74 -9.91
C GLU A 120 13.16 4.93 -10.88
N ARG A 121 12.05 5.53 -11.32
CA ARG A 121 12.02 6.74 -12.16
C ARG A 121 12.00 8.00 -11.28
N PHE A 122 13.10 8.24 -10.56
CA PHE A 122 13.12 9.22 -9.47
C PHE A 122 12.81 10.67 -9.88
N ALA A 123 13.28 11.10 -11.06
CA ALA A 123 12.99 12.45 -11.56
C ALA A 123 11.49 12.64 -11.88
N GLU A 124 10.87 11.63 -12.51
CA GLU A 124 9.43 11.61 -12.79
C GLU A 124 8.62 11.56 -11.50
N ALA A 125 9.08 10.77 -10.51
CA ALA A 125 8.46 10.69 -9.20
C ALA A 125 8.42 12.07 -8.52
N MET A 126 9.57 12.74 -8.43
CA MET A 126 9.67 14.05 -7.81
C MET A 126 8.83 15.10 -8.55
N GLN A 127 8.85 15.11 -9.89
CA GLN A 127 8.04 16.02 -10.68
C GLN A 127 6.55 15.86 -10.38
N HIS A 128 6.05 14.62 -10.33
CA HIS A 128 4.65 14.37 -10.01
C HIS A 128 4.30 14.71 -8.56
N LEU A 129 5.18 14.44 -7.61
CA LEU A 129 4.96 14.80 -6.20
C LEU A 129 4.94 16.33 -6.00
N GLN A 130 5.77 17.08 -6.73
CA GLN A 130 5.74 18.54 -6.72
C GLN A 130 4.44 19.11 -7.30
N LEU A 131 3.93 18.52 -8.40
CA LEU A 131 2.61 18.87 -8.94
C LEU A 131 1.49 18.58 -7.92
N ALA A 132 1.54 17.41 -7.28
CA ALA A 132 0.57 17.06 -6.23
C ALA A 132 0.62 18.06 -5.07
N LEU A 133 1.82 18.48 -4.65
CA LEU A 133 2.01 19.46 -3.57
C LEU A 133 1.52 20.87 -3.95
N GLY A 134 1.59 21.25 -5.23
CA GLY A 134 1.10 22.54 -5.71
C GLY A 134 -0.43 22.64 -5.70
N ASP A 135 -1.11 21.53 -5.98
CA ASP A 135 -2.57 21.50 -6.14
C ASP A 135 -3.32 21.05 -4.87
N VAL A 136 -2.61 20.50 -3.87
CA VAL A 136 -3.24 19.96 -2.65
C VAL A 136 -3.74 21.09 -1.72
N GLY A 137 -5.00 20.97 -1.26
CA GLY A 137 -5.56 21.92 -0.32
C GLY A 137 -5.00 21.75 1.10
N HIS A 138 -4.88 22.84 1.86
CA HIS A 138 -4.32 22.81 3.22
C HIS A 138 -5.07 21.86 4.19
N HIS A 139 -6.37 21.66 3.98
CA HIS A 139 -7.19 20.76 4.80
C HIS A 139 -7.05 19.28 4.42
N GLN A 140 -6.39 18.95 3.31
CA GLN A 140 -6.18 17.58 2.84
C GLN A 140 -4.96 16.96 3.53
N HIS A 141 -4.98 16.88 4.87
CA HIS A 141 -3.85 16.41 5.68
C HIS A 141 -3.32 15.04 5.24
N GLN A 142 -4.20 14.13 4.82
CA GLN A 142 -3.78 12.80 4.34
C GLN A 142 -2.85 12.90 3.14
N LEU A 143 -3.28 13.66 2.13
CA LEU A 143 -2.52 13.82 0.90
C LEU A 143 -1.21 14.55 1.19
N LEU A 144 -1.22 15.59 2.02
CA LEU A 144 0.02 16.29 2.43
C LEU A 144 1.02 15.34 3.10
N ILE A 145 0.57 14.52 4.06
CA ILE A 145 1.42 13.54 4.74
C ILE A 145 2.00 12.55 3.73
N GLU A 146 1.17 12.00 2.85
CA GLU A 146 1.60 11.04 1.82
C GLU A 146 2.59 11.67 0.83
N ILE A 147 2.33 12.88 0.33
CA ILE A 147 3.21 13.59 -0.59
C ILE A 147 4.58 13.81 0.04
N PHE A 148 4.65 14.38 1.24
CA PHE A 148 5.92 14.58 1.93
C PHE A 148 6.63 13.26 2.26
N THR A 149 5.88 12.21 2.58
CA THR A 149 6.43 10.87 2.83
C THR A 149 7.11 10.31 1.58
N GLU A 150 6.46 10.39 0.42
CA GLU A 150 7.03 9.89 -0.83
C GLU A 150 8.15 10.78 -1.39
N MET A 151 8.08 12.10 -1.19
CA MET A 151 9.19 13.00 -1.50
C MET A 151 10.41 12.66 -0.66
N GLY A 152 10.22 12.42 0.63
CA GLY A 152 11.27 11.99 1.55
C GLY A 152 11.92 10.67 1.11
N ALA A 153 11.11 9.68 0.73
CA ALA A 153 11.59 8.41 0.19
C ALA A 153 12.36 8.58 -1.14
N THR A 154 11.87 9.46 -2.03
CA THR A 154 12.52 9.76 -3.31
C THR A 154 13.90 10.39 -3.12
N TRP A 155 14.02 11.35 -2.21
CA TRP A 155 15.32 11.94 -1.86
C TRP A 155 16.26 10.95 -1.18
N LEU A 156 15.74 10.10 -0.30
CA LEU A 156 16.52 9.10 0.40
C LEU A 156 17.17 8.10 -0.57
N LEU A 157 16.43 7.64 -1.58
CA LEU A 157 16.94 6.74 -2.62
C LEU A 157 18.01 7.40 -3.50
N GLN A 158 17.96 8.71 -3.65
CA GLN A 158 19.01 9.51 -4.31
C GLN A 158 20.19 9.85 -3.38
N LYS A 159 20.18 9.36 -2.13
CA LYS A 159 21.18 9.65 -1.07
C LYS A 159 21.22 11.11 -0.60
N GLU A 160 20.18 11.89 -0.90
CA GLU A 160 20.01 13.27 -0.47
C GLU A 160 19.37 13.32 0.94
N ILE A 161 20.18 13.00 1.96
CA ILE A 161 19.72 12.80 3.34
C ILE A 161 19.07 14.06 3.94
N VAL A 162 19.60 15.25 3.64
CA VAL A 162 19.09 16.52 4.17
C VAL A 162 17.66 16.77 3.67
N ASN A 163 17.45 16.69 2.35
CA ASN A 163 16.15 16.89 1.72
C ASN A 163 15.14 15.82 2.15
N ALA A 164 15.60 14.57 2.29
CA ALA A 164 14.78 13.47 2.81
C ALA A 164 14.30 13.75 4.24
N THR A 165 15.20 14.21 5.10
CA THR A 165 14.90 14.56 6.49
C THR A 165 13.89 15.70 6.57
N GLU A 166 14.08 16.76 5.78
CA GLU A 166 13.16 17.90 5.76
C GLU A 166 11.73 17.48 5.38
N CYS A 167 11.58 16.68 4.32
CA CYS A 167 10.27 16.19 3.89
C CYS A 167 9.60 15.34 4.98
N LEU A 168 10.34 14.40 5.58
CA LEU A 168 9.78 13.51 6.60
C LEU A 168 9.46 14.23 7.93
N GLU A 169 10.18 15.29 8.28
CA GLU A 169 9.82 16.12 9.44
C GLU A 169 8.60 17.01 9.15
N ARG A 170 8.39 17.49 7.91
CA ARG A 170 7.14 18.16 7.52
C ARG A 170 5.93 17.22 7.64
N ALA A 171 6.04 15.97 7.15
CA ALA A 171 4.99 14.97 7.32
C ALA A 171 4.66 14.72 8.80
N LYS A 172 5.70 14.58 9.63
CA LYS A 172 5.56 14.38 11.08
C LYS A 172 4.94 15.57 11.81
N ALA A 173 5.27 16.79 11.41
CA ALA A 173 4.66 18.00 11.96
C ALA A 173 3.15 18.01 11.74
N ILE A 174 2.70 17.62 10.54
CA ILE A 174 1.27 17.48 10.24
C ILE A 174 0.65 16.38 11.10
N ILE A 175 1.28 15.20 11.19
CA ILE A 175 0.80 14.08 12.03
C ILE A 175 0.60 14.52 13.49
N ARG A 176 1.51 15.33 14.04
CA ARG A 176 1.40 15.86 15.42
C ARG A 176 0.25 16.83 15.63
N SER A 177 -0.24 17.46 14.56
CA SER A 177 -1.37 18.40 14.61
C SER A 177 -2.73 17.73 14.38
N LEU A 178 -2.76 16.43 14.09
CA LEU A 178 -4.00 15.70 13.85
C LEU A 178 -4.80 15.51 15.15
N SER A 179 -6.13 15.52 15.04
CA SER A 179 -7.01 15.07 16.13
C SER A 179 -7.01 13.55 16.26
N ASP A 180 -7.44 13.02 17.41
CA ASP A 180 -7.51 11.58 17.65
C ASP A 180 -8.37 10.85 16.58
N ALA A 181 -9.47 11.46 16.16
CA ALA A 181 -10.33 10.92 15.08
C ALA A 181 -9.59 10.85 13.73
N GLN A 182 -8.77 11.85 13.42
CA GLN A 182 -7.94 11.84 12.21
C GLN A 182 -6.84 10.76 12.32
N VAL A 183 -6.16 10.65 13.46
CA VAL A 183 -5.16 9.61 13.69
C VAL A 183 -5.76 8.22 13.50
N GLU A 184 -6.95 7.97 14.05
CA GLU A 184 -7.64 6.69 13.91
C GLU A 184 -7.92 6.32 12.45
N THR A 185 -8.38 7.28 11.64
CA THR A 185 -8.65 7.05 10.21
C THR A 185 -7.40 6.91 9.35
N MET A 186 -6.26 7.44 9.81
CA MET A 186 -5.03 7.55 9.02
C MET A 186 -3.91 6.61 9.46
N LYS A 187 -4.20 5.65 10.35
CA LYS A 187 -3.20 4.74 10.95
C LYS A 187 -2.22 4.13 9.94
N VAL A 188 -2.71 3.64 8.81
CA VAL A 188 -1.88 3.02 7.76
C VAL A 188 -0.95 4.04 7.11
N VAL A 189 -1.44 5.27 6.85
CA VAL A 189 -0.62 6.36 6.29
C VAL A 189 0.46 6.77 7.28
N ILE A 190 0.12 6.91 8.57
CA ILE A 190 1.06 7.26 9.63
C ILE A 190 2.12 6.16 9.81
N ALA A 191 1.71 4.89 9.82
CA ALA A 191 2.62 3.75 9.90
C ALA A 191 3.62 3.74 8.73
N HIS A 192 3.15 4.01 7.51
CA HIS A 192 4.01 4.14 6.33
C HIS A 192 5.00 5.30 6.47
N THR A 193 4.58 6.46 6.97
CA THR A 193 5.49 7.58 7.25
C THR A 193 6.55 7.20 8.28
N TYR A 194 6.18 6.51 9.35
CA TYR A 194 7.12 6.03 10.37
C TYR A 194 8.09 4.99 9.80
N ARG A 195 7.65 4.12 8.90
CA ARG A 195 8.55 3.23 8.16
C ARG A 195 9.60 4.01 7.36
N ARG A 196 9.19 5.05 6.62
CA ARG A 196 10.15 5.89 5.87
C ARG A 196 11.12 6.65 6.78
N GLN A 197 10.68 7.09 7.96
CA GLN A 197 11.58 7.65 8.97
C GLN A 197 12.55 6.59 9.52
N ALA A 198 12.10 5.35 9.71
CA ALA A 198 12.96 4.24 10.12
C ALA A 198 14.03 3.94 9.05
N GLU A 199 13.67 3.95 7.76
CA GLU A 199 14.61 3.82 6.64
C GLU A 199 15.68 4.92 6.65
N LEU A 200 15.27 6.18 6.81
CA LEU A 200 16.19 7.31 6.96
C LEU A 200 17.13 7.11 8.15
N TYR A 201 16.62 6.65 9.30
CA TYR A 201 17.45 6.43 10.47
C TYR A 201 18.43 5.27 10.29
N VAL A 202 18.06 4.20 9.57
CA VAL A 202 19.00 3.14 9.19
C VAL A 202 20.09 3.70 8.27
N SER A 203 19.75 4.51 7.27
CA SER A 203 20.72 5.02 6.30
C SER A 203 21.78 5.93 6.94
N VAL A 204 21.46 6.59 8.06
CA VAL A 204 22.40 7.40 8.85
C VAL A 204 23.02 6.63 10.02
N GLY A 205 22.82 5.31 10.10
CA GLY A 205 23.39 4.44 11.14
C GLY A 205 22.73 4.54 12.52
N ASN A 206 21.60 5.23 12.65
CA ASN A 206 20.88 5.39 13.92
C ASN A 206 19.84 4.29 14.13
N ALA A 207 20.32 3.06 14.34
CA ALA A 207 19.45 1.89 14.54
C ALA A 207 18.48 2.04 15.73
N LYS A 208 18.88 2.73 16.81
CA LYS A 208 18.00 2.94 17.99
C LYS A 208 16.76 3.77 17.65
N LYS A 209 16.93 4.91 16.94
CA LYS A 209 15.79 5.73 16.49
C LYS A 209 14.94 5.00 15.46
N SER A 210 15.58 4.21 14.59
CA SER A 210 14.87 3.38 13.62
C SER A 210 13.98 2.35 14.31
N LEU A 211 14.50 1.57 15.26
CA LEU A 211 13.71 0.61 16.05
C LEU A 211 12.53 1.26 16.78
N HIS A 212 12.71 2.47 17.30
CA HIS A 212 11.62 3.22 17.93
C HIS A 212 10.48 3.50 16.92
N ARG A 213 10.83 4.01 15.73
CA ARG A 213 9.84 4.27 14.66
C ARG A 213 9.18 3.00 14.14
N ILE A 214 9.91 1.88 14.06
CA ILE A 214 9.35 0.60 13.67
C ILE A 214 8.31 0.14 14.69
N LYS A 215 8.58 0.28 16.00
CA LYS A 215 7.61 -0.05 17.05
C LYS A 215 6.34 0.81 16.97
N GLU A 216 6.50 2.12 16.76
CA GLU A 216 5.36 3.03 16.56
C GLU A 216 4.54 2.64 15.32
N ALA A 217 5.20 2.30 14.20
CA ALA A 217 4.52 1.87 12.97
C ALA A 217 3.73 0.56 13.19
N MET A 218 4.34 -0.44 13.82
CA MET A 218 3.70 -1.74 14.08
C MET A 218 2.47 -1.61 14.99
N ALA A 219 2.48 -0.69 15.95
CA ALA A 219 1.34 -0.45 16.85
C ALA A 219 0.10 0.12 16.13
N LEU A 220 0.28 0.73 14.95
CA LEU A 220 -0.79 1.35 14.17
C LEU A 220 -1.34 0.43 13.08
N LEU A 221 -0.58 -0.57 12.64
CA LEU A 221 -1.01 -1.45 11.56
C LEU A 221 -2.20 -2.33 11.99
N PRO A 222 -3.25 -2.46 11.16
CA PRO A 222 -4.34 -3.38 11.42
C PRO A 222 -3.86 -4.84 11.34
N ALA A 223 -4.59 -5.76 11.96
CA ALA A 223 -4.22 -7.19 11.95
C ALA A 223 -4.38 -7.84 10.56
N ASP A 224 -5.28 -7.32 9.74
CA ASP A 224 -5.64 -7.92 8.45
C ASP A 224 -5.00 -7.19 7.26
N ASN A 225 -4.51 -7.98 6.29
CA ASN A 225 -4.16 -7.54 4.93
C ASN A 225 -3.04 -6.48 4.81
N VAL A 226 -2.09 -6.43 5.75
CA VAL A 226 -0.93 -5.50 5.73
C VAL A 226 0.42 -6.22 5.67
N PHE A 227 0.44 -7.43 5.09
CA PHE A 227 1.63 -8.29 5.07
C PHE A 227 2.85 -7.66 4.38
N HIS A 228 2.66 -6.84 3.34
CA HIS A 228 3.74 -6.13 2.67
C HIS A 228 4.44 -5.12 3.60
N GLU A 229 3.66 -4.29 4.31
CA GLU A 229 4.18 -3.32 5.27
C GLU A 229 4.83 -4.03 6.47
N MET A 230 4.20 -5.10 6.98
CA MET A 230 4.80 -5.92 8.04
C MET A 230 6.16 -6.49 7.62
N LEU A 231 6.25 -7.06 6.41
CA LEU A 231 7.51 -7.61 5.89
C LEU A 231 8.59 -6.52 5.82
N ALA A 232 8.25 -5.34 5.27
CA ALA A 232 9.19 -4.23 5.14
C ALA A 232 9.70 -3.74 6.52
N LEU A 233 8.81 -3.65 7.52
CA LEU A 233 9.20 -3.31 8.90
C LEU A 233 10.10 -4.37 9.54
N GLN A 234 9.86 -5.66 9.29
CA GLN A 234 10.75 -6.72 9.79
C GLN A 234 12.11 -6.71 9.09
N GLN A 235 12.19 -6.38 7.80
CA GLN A 235 13.46 -6.20 7.10
C GLN A 235 14.27 -5.03 7.68
N LEU A 236 13.61 -3.94 8.08
CA LEU A 236 14.28 -2.83 8.77
C LEU A 236 14.74 -3.22 10.18
N ARG A 237 13.96 -4.03 10.91
CA ARG A 237 14.41 -4.59 12.20
C ARG A 237 15.65 -5.45 12.04
N PHE A 238 15.69 -6.27 10.99
CA PHE A 238 16.87 -7.07 10.66
C PHE A 238 18.10 -6.18 10.45
N GLN A 239 17.99 -5.14 9.60
CA GLN A 239 19.09 -4.18 9.38
C GLN A 239 19.52 -3.47 10.68
N CYS A 240 18.57 -3.08 11.52
CA CYS A 240 18.88 -2.52 12.83
C CYS A 240 19.65 -3.51 13.72
N ALA A 241 19.25 -4.78 13.73
CA ALA A 241 19.91 -5.83 14.50
C ALA A 241 21.35 -6.06 14.02
N GLU A 242 21.61 -5.98 12.71
CA GLU A 242 22.97 -6.06 12.17
C GLU A 242 23.84 -4.89 12.62
N ILE A 243 23.31 -3.66 12.59
CA ILE A 243 24.02 -2.47 13.08
C ILE A 243 24.32 -2.58 14.57
N LEU A 244 23.38 -3.11 15.36
CA LEU A 244 23.50 -3.27 16.80
C LEU A 244 24.24 -4.54 17.23
N LYS A 245 24.58 -5.43 16.29
CA LYS A 245 25.20 -6.74 16.53
C LYS A 245 24.40 -7.62 17.50
N SER A 246 23.09 -7.65 17.33
CA SER A 246 22.16 -8.48 18.13
C SER A 246 21.68 -9.68 17.32
N ASP A 247 22.25 -10.86 17.57
CA ASP A 247 21.90 -12.08 16.84
C ASP A 247 20.48 -12.60 17.16
N ASP A 248 20.00 -12.37 18.39
CA ASP A 248 18.65 -12.76 18.80
C ASP A 248 17.59 -11.94 18.07
N ASP A 249 17.74 -10.61 18.05
CA ASP A 249 16.83 -9.71 17.30
C ASP A 249 16.86 -10.01 15.80
N LYS A 250 18.03 -10.37 15.27
CA LYS A 250 18.21 -10.74 13.86
C LYS A 250 17.39 -11.99 13.52
N LYS A 251 17.46 -13.03 14.36
CA LYS A 251 16.67 -14.26 14.19
C LYS A 251 15.18 -13.99 14.30
N GLU A 252 14.76 -13.24 15.32
CA GLU A 252 13.34 -12.93 15.53
C GLU A 252 12.75 -12.16 14.34
N ALA A 253 13.47 -11.14 13.85
CA ALA A 253 13.05 -10.37 12.68
C ALA A 253 12.90 -11.26 11.43
N LEU A 254 13.84 -12.18 11.18
CA LEU A 254 13.75 -13.13 10.06
C LEU A 254 12.54 -14.07 10.17
N VAL A 255 12.26 -14.60 11.37
CA VAL A 255 11.12 -15.49 11.60
C VAL A 255 9.81 -14.75 11.31
N LEU A 256 9.66 -13.53 11.82
CA LEU A 256 8.46 -12.73 11.62
C LEU A 256 8.29 -12.28 10.17
N ALA A 257 9.39 -11.92 9.49
CA ALA A 257 9.40 -11.62 8.06
C ALA A 257 8.92 -12.83 7.23
N TYR A 258 9.47 -14.02 7.52
CA TYR A 258 9.09 -15.26 6.86
C TYR A 258 7.61 -15.59 7.10
N ALA A 259 7.12 -15.46 8.33
CA ALA A 259 5.73 -15.68 8.67
C ALA A 259 4.80 -14.73 7.89
N ALA A 260 5.08 -13.42 7.87
CA ALA A 260 4.29 -12.44 7.14
C ALA A 260 4.20 -12.79 5.64
N ALA A 261 5.31 -13.15 5.02
CA ALA A 261 5.33 -13.58 3.62
C ALA A 261 4.50 -14.86 3.38
N LYS A 262 4.58 -15.86 4.26
CA LYS A 262 3.80 -17.10 4.12
C LYS A 262 2.30 -16.88 4.28
N PHE A 263 1.89 -16.08 5.26
CA PHE A 263 0.48 -15.78 5.51
C PHE A 263 -0.14 -14.87 4.45
N SER A 264 0.67 -14.06 3.76
CA SER A 264 0.20 -13.19 2.67
C SER A 264 -0.43 -13.95 1.50
N LYS A 265 -0.06 -15.22 1.28
CA LYS A 265 -0.35 -16.00 0.07
C LYS A 265 0.11 -15.33 -1.24
N ASP A 266 0.97 -14.31 -1.15
CA ASP A 266 1.63 -13.71 -2.31
C ASP A 266 2.94 -14.46 -2.59
N GLN A 267 3.01 -15.04 -3.79
CA GLN A 267 4.19 -15.77 -4.25
C GLN A 267 5.44 -14.88 -4.31
N ARG A 268 5.29 -13.58 -4.59
CA ARG A 268 6.42 -12.63 -4.67
C ARG A 268 7.06 -12.41 -3.30
N LEU A 269 6.25 -12.25 -2.25
CA LEU A 269 6.77 -12.12 -0.88
C LEU A 269 7.44 -13.42 -0.42
N ASN A 270 6.90 -14.58 -0.82
CA ASN A 270 7.51 -15.87 -0.54
C ASN A 270 8.90 -16.03 -1.18
N ASP A 271 9.09 -15.50 -2.39
CA ASP A 271 10.39 -15.57 -3.07
C ASP A 271 11.44 -14.69 -2.37
N ILE A 272 11.06 -13.51 -1.85
CA ILE A 272 11.95 -12.62 -1.07
C ILE A 272 12.51 -13.32 0.18
N VAL A 273 11.68 -14.10 0.88
CA VAL A 273 12.07 -14.76 2.14
C VAL A 273 12.59 -16.19 1.97
N LYS A 274 12.68 -16.70 0.73
CA LYS A 274 13.04 -18.10 0.46
C LYS A 274 14.39 -18.48 1.07
N ASN A 275 15.35 -17.55 1.02
CA ASN A 275 16.70 -17.75 1.57
C ASN A 275 16.76 -17.64 3.10
N TYR A 276 15.70 -17.16 3.76
CA TYR A 276 15.70 -17.02 5.22
C TYR A 276 15.59 -18.38 5.91
N GLN A 277 15.00 -19.38 5.24
CA GLN A 277 14.98 -20.75 5.75
C GLN A 277 16.39 -21.29 5.97
N ASP A 278 17.28 -21.12 5.00
CA ASP A 278 18.66 -21.59 5.13
C ASP A 278 19.37 -20.97 6.34
N VAL A 279 19.12 -19.69 6.62
CA VAL A 279 19.72 -18.99 7.77
C VAL A 279 19.11 -19.47 9.11
N LEU A 280 17.80 -19.70 9.14
CA LEU A 280 17.09 -20.13 10.35
C LEU A 280 17.32 -21.60 10.71
N TRP A 281 17.50 -22.47 9.71
CA TRP A 281 17.54 -23.92 9.89
C TRP A 281 18.94 -24.55 9.76
N LYS A 282 19.94 -23.86 9.19
CA LYS A 282 21.34 -24.37 9.13
C LYS A 282 22.12 -24.25 10.44
N GLN A 283 21.61 -23.56 11.47
CA GLN A 283 22.26 -23.46 12.79
C GLN A 283 21.85 -24.56 13.78
N LYS A 284 21.12 -25.59 13.34
CA LYS A 284 20.69 -26.73 14.18
C LYS A 284 21.52 -28.02 14.01
N ILE A 285 22.71 -27.94 13.45
CA ILE A 285 23.65 -29.07 13.34
C ILE A 285 24.95 -28.72 14.05
#